data_AF-A0A1C9WWX4-F1
#
_entry.id   AF-A0A1C9WWX4-F1
#
_cell.length_a   1.000
_cell.length_b   1.000
_cell.length_c   1.000
_cell.angle_alpha   90.00
_cell.angle_beta   90.00
_cell.angle_gamma   90.00
#
_symmetry.space_group_name_H-M   'P 1'
#
loop_
_entity.id
_entity.type
_entity.pdbx_description
1 polymer ?
#
loop_
_entity_poly.entity_id
_entity_poly.type
_entity_poly.pdbx_seq_one_letter_code
_entity_poly.pdbx_strand_id
1 'polypeptide(L)'
;MYRHGLSRKRIAELVRVHPAVVGYHLVIARRRDLDLEAEHQAAAGARTGPSPRSLARMEEVIAWITAKSRLPRGHSENRGERSMARWLSERRREAAEGTLDPAYRDGLARVPEWAGNHRAAADEARWHDRLAQLVEFRHEGHDWPRHHDYDSEREHTCVSSSLSRPFQR
;
A
#
# COMPACT_ATOMS: atom_id res chain seq x y z
N MET A 1 -22.85 3.72 20.27
CA MET A 1 -22.81 2.87 19.05
C MET A 1 -21.98 3.49 17.93
N TYR A 2 -22.36 4.64 17.36
CA TYR A 2 -21.59 5.30 16.29
C TYR A 2 -20.17 5.68 16.71
N ARG A 3 -20.03 6.32 17.89
CA ARG A 3 -18.74 6.65 18.54
C ARG A 3 -17.76 5.46 18.65
N HIS A 4 -18.27 4.23 18.73
CA HIS A 4 -17.46 3.02 18.78
C HIS A 4 -17.20 2.42 17.39
N GLY A 5 -17.24 3.20 16.31
CA GLY A 5 -16.90 2.73 14.97
C GLY A 5 -17.98 1.90 14.26
N LEU A 6 -19.22 1.85 14.75
CA LEU A 6 -20.32 1.16 14.05
C LEU A 6 -20.87 2.02 12.91
N SER A 7 -21.03 1.43 11.72
CA SER A 7 -21.58 2.14 10.56
C SER A 7 -23.08 2.44 10.73
N ARG A 8 -23.58 3.49 10.07
CA ARG A 8 -25.00 3.87 10.06
C ARG A 8 -25.92 2.70 9.70
N LYS A 9 -25.54 1.91 8.68
CA LYS A 9 -26.30 0.72 8.23
C LYS A 9 -26.34 -0.34 9.33
N ARG A 10 -25.22 -0.59 9.99
CA ARG A 10 -25.14 -1.58 11.06
C ARG A 10 -25.94 -1.18 12.31
N ILE A 11 -25.95 0.10 12.65
CA ILE A 11 -26.77 0.65 13.75
C ILE A 11 -28.25 0.49 13.42
N ALA A 12 -28.64 0.83 12.19
CA ALA A 12 -30.01 0.68 11.70
C ALA A 12 -30.50 -0.78 11.78
N GLU A 13 -29.66 -1.73 11.37
CA GLU A 13 -29.95 -3.17 11.49
C GLU A 13 -30.13 -3.61 12.96
N LEU A 14 -29.21 -3.21 13.85
CA LEU A 14 -29.24 -3.61 15.27
C LEU A 14 -30.44 -3.03 16.01
N VAL A 15 -30.78 -1.77 15.74
CA VAL A 15 -31.89 -1.05 16.38
C VAL A 15 -33.22 -1.26 15.64
N ARG A 16 -33.20 -1.98 14.50
CA ARG A 16 -34.36 -2.25 13.64
C ARG A 16 -35.10 -0.99 13.19
N VAL A 17 -34.35 0.05 12.85
CA VAL A 17 -34.88 1.32 12.33
C VAL A 17 -34.35 1.59 10.93
N HIS A 18 -35.05 2.43 10.17
CA HIS A 18 -34.61 2.79 8.83
C HIS A 18 -33.27 3.59 8.87
N PRO A 19 -32.30 3.34 7.97
CA PRO A 19 -31.00 4.03 7.97
C PRO A 19 -31.08 5.56 7.89
N ALA A 20 -32.15 6.10 7.30
CA ALA A 20 -32.39 7.54 7.24
C ALA A 20 -32.60 8.15 8.64
N VAL A 21 -33.29 7.44 9.53
CA VAL A 21 -33.55 7.87 10.91
C VAL A 21 -32.23 8.00 11.68
N VAL A 22 -31.36 7.00 11.55
CA VAL A 22 -30.01 7.04 12.13
C VAL A 22 -29.20 8.21 11.57
N GLY A 23 -29.26 8.43 10.25
CA GLY A 23 -28.60 9.57 9.60
C GLY A 23 -29.06 10.93 10.16
N TYR A 24 -30.36 11.11 10.33
CA TYR A 24 -30.95 12.31 10.91
C TYR A 24 -30.43 12.56 12.35
N HIS A 25 -30.44 11.54 13.20
CA HIS A 25 -29.92 11.68 14.57
C HIS A 25 -28.42 11.93 14.63
N LEU A 26 -27.63 11.36 13.72
CA LEU A 26 -26.18 11.62 13.64
C LEU A 26 -25.86 13.06 13.25
N VAL A 27 -26.66 13.68 12.36
CA VAL A 27 -26.50 15.11 12.02
C VAL A 27 -26.71 15.99 13.25
N ILE A 28 -27.72 15.68 14.06
CA ILE A 28 -27.98 16.41 15.32
C ILE A 28 -26.85 16.15 16.33
N ALA A 29 -26.39 14.91 16.46
CA ALA A 29 -25.33 14.53 17.39
C ALA A 29 -23.99 15.22 17.06
N ARG A 30 -23.59 15.27 15.78
CA ARG A 30 -22.37 15.97 15.32
C ARG A 30 -22.37 17.47 15.60
N ARG A 31 -23.55 18.12 15.64
CA ARG A 31 -23.65 19.54 15.99
C ARG A 31 -23.46 19.80 17.48
N ARG A 32 -23.70 18.80 18.31
CA ARG A 32 -23.56 18.88 19.78
C ARG A 32 -22.21 18.39 20.26
N ASP A 33 -21.58 17.52 19.50
CA ASP A 33 -20.34 16.85 19.85
C ASP A 33 -19.44 16.75 18.61
N LEU A 34 -18.39 17.58 18.59
CA LEU A 34 -17.45 17.67 17.48
C LEU A 34 -16.47 16.49 17.47
N ASP A 35 -16.19 15.88 18.63
CA ASP A 35 -15.25 14.76 18.77
C ASP A 35 -15.87 13.42 18.37
N LEU A 36 -17.20 13.35 18.29
CA LEU A 36 -17.96 12.16 17.90
C LEU A 36 -17.45 11.51 16.59
N GLU A 37 -17.07 12.32 15.60
CA GLU A 37 -16.57 11.82 14.33
C GLU A 37 -15.12 11.33 14.47
N ALA A 38 -14.25 12.06 15.16
CA ALA A 38 -12.87 11.66 15.40
C ALA A 38 -12.81 10.32 16.16
N GLU A 39 -13.63 10.16 17.19
CA GLU A 39 -13.74 8.92 17.95
C GLU A 39 -14.34 7.76 17.14
N HIS A 40 -15.34 8.04 16.29
CA HIS A 40 -15.86 7.06 15.34
C HIS A 40 -14.74 6.55 14.43
N GLN A 41 -13.95 7.44 13.85
CA GLN A 41 -12.83 7.08 12.96
C GLN A 41 -11.75 6.30 13.70
N ALA A 42 -11.37 6.71 14.91
CA ALA A 42 -10.40 5.99 15.73
C ALA A 42 -10.87 4.56 16.07
N ALA A 43 -12.14 4.41 16.47
CA ALA A 43 -12.71 3.12 16.82
C ALA A 43 -13.01 2.24 15.58
N ALA A 44 -13.35 2.84 14.44
CA ALA A 44 -13.53 2.14 13.17
C ALA A 44 -12.18 1.61 12.66
N GLY A 45 -11.13 2.44 12.70
CA GLY A 45 -9.77 2.06 12.34
C GLY A 45 -9.27 0.84 13.11
N ALA A 46 -9.50 0.81 14.42
CA ALA A 46 -9.13 -0.31 15.29
C ALA A 46 -9.85 -1.64 14.98
N ARG A 47 -10.98 -1.63 14.26
CA ARG A 47 -11.76 -2.82 13.89
C ARG A 47 -11.46 -3.37 12.50
N THR A 48 -10.59 -2.71 11.74
CA THR A 48 -10.30 -3.09 10.34
C THR A 48 -9.21 -4.15 10.23
N GLY A 49 -9.17 -5.11 11.16
CA GLY A 49 -8.31 -6.27 11.02
C GLY A 49 -8.79 -7.18 9.88
N PRO A 50 -7.90 -7.99 9.28
CA PRO A 50 -8.25 -8.90 8.21
C PRO A 50 -9.31 -9.91 8.65
N SER A 51 -10.27 -10.17 7.77
CA SER A 51 -11.32 -11.15 8.05
C SER A 51 -10.73 -12.55 8.26
N PRO A 52 -11.40 -13.45 9.02
CA PRO A 52 -10.94 -14.82 9.21
C PRO A 52 -10.72 -15.57 7.88
N ARG A 53 -11.55 -15.30 6.87
CA ARG A 53 -11.39 -15.87 5.52
C ARG A 53 -10.10 -15.39 4.86
N SER A 54 -9.73 -14.14 5.07
CA SER A 54 -8.52 -13.56 4.50
C SER A 54 -7.25 -14.08 5.19
N LEU A 55 -7.31 -14.33 6.51
CA LEU A 55 -6.25 -15.01 7.23
C LEU A 55 -6.10 -16.48 6.79
N ALA A 56 -7.21 -17.19 6.56
CA ALA A 56 -7.17 -18.54 6.00
C ALA A 56 -6.50 -18.57 4.61
N ARG A 57 -6.75 -17.55 3.77
CA ARG A 57 -6.09 -17.40 2.47
C ARG A 57 -4.58 -17.19 2.62
N MET A 58 -4.15 -16.43 3.63
CA MET A 58 -2.74 -16.25 3.94
C MET A 58 -2.09 -17.58 4.33
N GLU A 59 -2.70 -18.33 5.25
CA GLU A 59 -2.18 -19.64 5.67
C GLU A 59 -2.13 -20.64 4.50
N GLU A 60 -3.11 -20.62 3.59
CA GLU A 60 -3.09 -21.43 2.36
C GLU A 60 -1.87 -21.11 1.48
N VAL A 61 -1.54 -19.82 1.33
CA VAL A 61 -0.37 -19.37 0.56
C VAL A 61 0.93 -19.76 1.26
N ILE A 62 1.00 -19.59 2.59
CA ILE A 62 2.16 -19.99 3.39
C ILE A 62 2.40 -21.50 3.27
N ALA A 63 1.35 -22.31 3.47
CA ALA A 63 1.42 -23.76 3.34
C ALA A 63 1.88 -24.19 1.95
N TRP A 64 1.39 -23.52 0.89
CA TRP A 64 1.82 -23.79 -0.47
C TRP A 64 3.31 -23.48 -0.69
N ILE A 65 3.78 -22.33 -0.20
CA ILE A 65 5.19 -21.92 -0.31
C ILE A 65 6.09 -22.89 0.45
N THR A 66 5.71 -23.28 1.67
CA THR A 66 6.45 -24.26 2.47
C THR A 66 6.48 -25.63 1.78
N ALA A 67 5.37 -26.08 1.19
CA ALA A 67 5.29 -27.38 0.52
C ALA A 67 6.07 -27.44 -0.81
N LYS A 68 6.17 -26.32 -1.53
CA LYS A 68 6.84 -26.24 -2.84
C LYS A 68 8.24 -25.62 -2.77
N SER A 69 8.64 -25.12 -1.60
CA SER A 69 9.88 -24.35 -1.37
C SER A 69 10.13 -23.25 -2.41
N ARG A 70 9.06 -22.68 -2.97
CA ARG A 70 9.12 -21.65 -4.02
C ARG A 70 7.93 -20.72 -3.91
N LEU A 71 8.06 -19.53 -4.49
CA LEU A 71 6.96 -18.57 -4.57
C LEU A 71 5.99 -18.90 -5.72
N PRO A 72 4.68 -18.60 -5.57
CA PRO A 72 3.69 -18.82 -6.62
C PRO A 72 4.00 -17.97 -7.86
N ARG A 73 3.92 -18.55 -9.06
CA ARG A 73 4.18 -17.85 -10.32
C ARG A 73 2.89 -17.35 -10.95
N GLY A 74 2.86 -16.06 -11.32
CA GLY A 74 1.73 -15.44 -12.02
C GLY A 74 1.47 -16.01 -13.43
N HIS A 75 2.47 -16.62 -14.06
CA HIS A 75 2.39 -17.24 -15.39
C HIS A 75 2.21 -18.76 -15.35
N SER A 76 1.89 -19.35 -14.19
CA SER A 76 1.62 -20.79 -14.09
C SER A 76 0.34 -21.17 -14.85
N GLU A 77 0.30 -22.36 -15.44
CA GLU A 77 -0.92 -22.93 -16.05
C GLU A 77 -2.02 -23.17 -15.00
N ASN A 78 -1.64 -23.36 -13.74
CA ASN A 78 -2.57 -23.56 -12.65
C ASN A 78 -3.23 -22.25 -12.20
N ARG A 79 -4.56 -22.16 -12.32
CA ARG A 79 -5.36 -21.02 -11.89
C ARG A 79 -5.19 -20.70 -10.40
N GLY A 80 -5.06 -21.72 -9.56
CA GLY A 80 -4.84 -21.55 -8.11
C GLY A 80 -3.53 -20.84 -7.81
N GLU A 81 -2.45 -21.29 -8.47
CA GLU A 81 -1.12 -20.68 -8.33
C GLU A 81 -1.10 -19.24 -8.81
N ARG A 82 -1.75 -18.93 -9.94
CA ARG A 82 -1.87 -17.54 -10.43
C ARG A 82 -2.60 -16.63 -9.43
N SER A 83 -3.68 -17.13 -8.83
CA SER A 83 -4.43 -16.38 -7.83
C SER A 83 -3.60 -16.12 -6.56
N MET A 84 -2.84 -17.11 -6.09
CA MET A 84 -1.91 -16.97 -4.97
C MET A 84 -0.78 -15.97 -5.29
N ALA A 85 -0.24 -16.01 -6.51
CA ALA A 85 0.80 -15.08 -6.96
C ALA A 85 0.30 -13.63 -7.00
N ARG A 86 -0.93 -13.42 -7.48
CA ARG A 86 -1.57 -12.10 -7.50
C ARG A 86 -1.81 -11.58 -6.09
N TRP A 87 -2.37 -12.42 -5.21
CA TRP A 87 -2.60 -12.08 -3.82
C TRP A 87 -1.29 -11.67 -3.11
N LEU A 88 -0.20 -12.44 -3.31
CA LEU A 88 1.10 -12.13 -2.74
C LEU A 88 1.67 -10.80 -3.28
N SER A 89 1.47 -10.52 -4.58
CA SER A 89 1.90 -9.27 -5.20
C SER A 89 1.16 -8.05 -4.65
N GLU A 90 -0.14 -8.18 -4.40
CA GLU A 90 -0.96 -7.12 -3.77
C GLU A 90 -0.48 -6.85 -2.33
N ARG A 91 -0.19 -7.90 -1.53
CA ARG A 91 0.35 -7.74 -0.17
C ARG A 91 1.74 -7.11 -0.15
N ARG A 92 2.60 -7.43 -1.12
CA ARG A 92 3.93 -6.79 -1.27
C ARG A 92 3.81 -5.30 -1.57
N ARG A 93 2.85 -4.92 -2.41
CA ARG A 93 2.57 -3.51 -2.70
C ARG A 93 2.10 -2.78 -1.45
N GLU A 94 1.14 -3.34 -0.71
CA GLU A 94 0.67 -2.77 0.56
C GLU A 94 1.81 -2.64 1.59
N ALA A 95 2.75 -3.60 1.62
CA ALA A 95 3.93 -3.52 2.48
C ALA A 95 4.84 -2.36 2.08
N ALA A 96 5.07 -2.16 0.78
CA ALA A 96 5.86 -1.05 0.25
C ALA A 96 5.20 0.32 0.48
N GLU A 97 3.87 0.38 0.42
CA GLU A 97 3.06 1.57 0.72
C GLU A 97 2.91 1.82 2.23
N GLY A 98 3.37 0.90 3.09
CA GLY A 98 3.22 0.99 4.54
C GLY A 98 1.79 0.79 5.05
N THR A 99 0.85 0.39 4.18
CA THR A 99 -0.57 0.20 4.47
C THR A 99 -0.91 -1.24 4.85
N LEU A 100 0.06 -2.16 4.81
CA LEU A 100 -0.14 -3.56 5.17
C LEU A 100 -0.53 -3.72 6.63
N ASP A 101 -1.66 -4.40 6.85
CA ASP A 101 -2.14 -4.78 8.18
C ASP A 101 -1.07 -5.59 8.95
N PRO A 102 -0.81 -5.28 10.24
CA PRO A 102 0.16 -5.99 11.06
C PRO A 102 -0.03 -7.52 11.08
N ALA A 103 -1.28 -8.01 11.08
CA ALA A 103 -1.54 -9.45 11.12
C ALA A 103 -1.04 -10.17 9.84
N TYR A 104 -1.12 -9.52 8.67
CA TYR A 104 -0.51 -10.07 7.46
C TYR A 104 1.01 -9.99 7.49
N ARG A 105 1.57 -8.89 8.04
CA ARG A 105 3.02 -8.72 8.17
C ARG A 105 3.62 -9.82 9.03
N ASP A 106 3.04 -10.06 10.20
CA ASP A 106 3.52 -11.05 11.16
C ASP A 106 3.35 -12.48 10.62
N GLY A 107 2.21 -12.76 9.97
CA GLY A 107 1.99 -14.07 9.33
C GLY A 107 2.96 -14.35 8.19
N LEU A 108 3.19 -13.37 7.30
CA LEU A 108 4.08 -13.53 6.16
C LEU A 108 5.57 -13.50 6.54
N ALA A 109 5.95 -12.88 7.67
CA ALA A 109 7.32 -12.92 8.20
C ALA A 109 7.86 -14.34 8.42
N ARG A 110 6.97 -15.34 8.53
CA ARG A 110 7.32 -16.76 8.62
C ARG A 110 7.89 -17.34 7.32
N VAL A 111 7.75 -16.65 6.19
CA VAL A 111 8.16 -17.12 4.87
C VAL A 111 9.44 -16.40 4.42
N PRO A 112 10.56 -17.09 4.21
CA PRO A 112 11.78 -16.46 3.69
C PRO A 112 11.53 -15.80 2.32
N GLU A 113 12.13 -14.63 2.09
CA GLU A 113 12.06 -13.90 0.80
C GLU A 113 10.67 -13.45 0.35
N TRP A 114 9.65 -13.55 1.20
CA TRP A 114 8.28 -13.13 0.84
C TRP A 114 8.23 -11.63 0.52
N ALA A 115 9.02 -10.80 1.20
CA ALA A 115 9.11 -9.36 0.97
C ALA A 115 10.16 -9.00 -0.10
N GLY A 116 10.85 -9.99 -0.68
CA GLY A 116 11.97 -9.82 -1.61
C GLY A 116 11.66 -8.84 -2.73
N ASN A 117 12.07 -7.59 -2.53
CA ASN A 117 11.81 -6.48 -3.43
C ASN A 117 13.02 -6.31 -4.34
N HIS A 118 13.26 -7.30 -5.20
CA HIS A 118 14.34 -7.23 -6.19
C HIS A 118 14.20 -5.99 -7.10
N ARG A 119 12.99 -5.46 -7.24
CA ARG A 119 12.75 -4.17 -7.90
C ARG A 119 13.17 -2.99 -7.03
N ALA A 120 12.74 -2.87 -5.78
CA ALA A 120 13.21 -1.77 -4.93
C ALA A 120 14.71 -1.79 -4.68
N ALA A 121 15.33 -2.96 -4.50
CA ALA A 121 16.78 -3.07 -4.42
C ALA A 121 17.47 -2.58 -5.72
N ALA A 122 16.88 -2.89 -6.87
CA ALA A 122 17.38 -2.42 -8.16
C ALA A 122 17.04 -0.94 -8.44
N ASP A 123 15.93 -0.41 -7.93
CA ASP A 123 15.56 1.01 -7.99
C ASP A 123 16.47 1.86 -7.10
N GLU A 124 16.78 1.38 -5.90
CA GLU A 124 17.72 1.99 -4.96
C GLU A 124 19.14 2.01 -5.54
N ALA A 125 19.61 0.89 -6.09
CA ALA A 125 20.90 0.84 -6.78
C ALA A 125 20.94 1.82 -7.98
N ARG A 126 19.88 1.87 -8.79
CA ARG A 126 19.76 2.84 -9.89
C ARG A 126 19.73 4.29 -9.40
N TRP A 127 19.17 4.55 -8.22
CA TRP A 127 19.16 5.88 -7.62
C TRP A 127 20.56 6.27 -7.14
N HIS A 128 21.27 5.37 -6.46
CA HIS A 128 22.65 5.57 -6.02
C HIS A 128 23.60 5.81 -7.20
N ASP A 129 23.50 5.01 -8.27
CA ASP A 129 24.31 5.19 -9.48
C ASP A 129 24.05 6.54 -10.15
N ARG A 130 22.80 7.03 -10.14
CA ARG A 130 22.44 8.35 -10.69
C ARG A 130 22.90 9.49 -9.80
N LEU A 131 22.85 9.33 -8.48
CA LEU A 131 23.39 10.30 -7.53
C LEU A 131 24.90 10.44 -7.70
N ALA A 132 25.62 9.33 -7.90
CA ALA A 132 27.05 9.33 -8.18
C ALA A 132 27.37 10.13 -9.47
N GLN A 133 26.60 9.89 -10.55
CA GLN A 133 26.75 10.65 -11.80
C GLN A 133 26.49 12.15 -11.64
N LEU A 134 25.53 12.55 -10.78
CA LEU A 134 25.28 13.96 -10.48
C LEU A 134 26.39 14.60 -9.63
N VAL A 135 27.01 13.85 -8.73
CA VAL A 135 28.15 14.32 -7.94
C VAL A 135 29.37 14.54 -8.85
N GLU A 136 29.63 13.63 -9.80
CA GLU A 136 30.71 13.82 -10.77
C GLU A 136 30.47 15.02 -11.70
N PHE A 137 29.26 15.16 -12.25
CA PHE A 137 28.90 16.31 -13.09
C PHE A 137 29.08 17.65 -12.37
N ARG A 138 28.76 17.71 -11.07
CA ARG A 138 28.99 18.89 -10.23
C ARG A 138 30.47 19.13 -9.93
N HIS A 139 31.25 18.06 -9.79
CA HIS A 139 32.69 18.14 -9.53
C HIS A 139 33.48 18.65 -10.76
N GLU A 140 32.94 18.44 -11.96
CA GLU A 140 33.47 18.97 -13.24
C GLU A 140 33.23 20.48 -13.43
N GLY A 141 32.54 21.14 -12.49
CA GLY A 141 32.32 22.59 -12.51
C GLY A 141 31.04 23.03 -13.25
N HIS A 142 30.15 22.10 -13.56
CA HIS A 142 28.86 22.38 -14.17
C HIS A 142 27.80 22.80 -13.12
N ASP A 143 26.98 23.79 -13.46
CA ASP A 143 25.84 24.23 -12.65
C ASP A 143 24.68 23.22 -12.76
N TRP A 144 23.69 23.31 -11.88
CA TRP A 144 22.57 22.35 -11.85
C TRP A 144 21.87 22.25 -13.23
N PRO A 145 21.62 21.03 -13.75
CA PRO A 145 21.03 20.86 -15.06
C PRO A 145 19.65 21.52 -15.16
N ARG A 146 19.44 22.36 -16.19
CA ARG A 146 18.22 23.12 -16.40
C ARG A 146 17.18 22.30 -17.15
N HIS A 147 15.93 22.34 -16.67
CA HIS A 147 14.88 21.42 -17.12
C HIS A 147 14.20 21.82 -18.45
N HIS A 148 14.51 23.00 -18.98
CA HIS A 148 13.96 23.51 -20.23
C HIS A 148 15.00 24.47 -20.78
N ASP A 149 15.40 24.28 -22.04
CA ASP A 149 16.47 24.98 -22.75
C ASP A 149 17.85 24.32 -22.59
N TYR A 150 18.06 23.26 -23.38
CA TYR A 150 19.31 22.53 -23.49
C TYR A 150 20.19 23.15 -24.57
N ASP A 151 21.47 23.36 -24.28
CA ASP A 151 22.45 23.80 -25.28
C ASP A 151 23.22 22.60 -25.87
N SER A 152 23.02 21.38 -25.33
CA SER A 152 23.68 20.17 -25.82
C SER A 152 22.87 18.86 -25.67
N GLU A 153 23.16 17.87 -26.51
CA GLU A 153 22.54 16.53 -26.45
C GLU A 153 22.78 15.82 -25.10
N ARG A 154 23.88 16.12 -24.40
CA ARG A 154 24.18 15.56 -23.08
C ARG A 154 23.24 16.06 -21.97
N GLU A 155 22.81 17.32 -22.04
CA GLU A 155 21.84 17.88 -21.10
C GLU A 155 20.43 17.33 -21.36
N HIS A 156 20.10 17.07 -22.62
CA HIS A 156 18.84 16.43 -23.04
C HIS A 156 18.67 15.02 -22.43
N THR A 157 19.74 14.23 -22.33
CA THR A 157 19.70 12.88 -21.71
C THR A 157 19.50 12.93 -20.19
N CYS A 158 20.03 13.97 -19.54
CA CYS A 158 19.94 14.15 -18.09
C CYS A 158 18.51 14.52 -17.66
N VAL A 159 17.81 15.33 -18.45
CA VAL A 159 16.48 15.87 -18.08
C VAL A 159 15.32 15.10 -18.69
N SER A 160 15.44 14.48 -19.87
CA SER A 160 14.36 13.60 -20.37
C SER A 160 14.06 12.41 -19.44
N SER A 161 14.91 12.12 -18.45
CA SER A 161 14.68 11.09 -17.42
C SER A 161 14.15 11.62 -16.08
N SER A 162 13.98 12.94 -15.87
CA SER A 162 13.39 13.52 -14.64
C SER A 162 11.86 13.55 -14.63
N LEU A 163 11.19 13.22 -15.74
CA LEU A 163 9.73 13.32 -15.90
C LEU A 163 8.92 12.05 -15.63
N SER A 164 9.50 10.98 -15.05
CA SER A 164 8.71 9.83 -14.57
C SER A 164 8.71 9.76 -13.04
N ARG A 165 8.26 10.86 -12.44
CA ARG A 165 7.90 10.94 -11.02
C ARG A 165 6.39 10.65 -10.93
N PRO A 166 5.92 9.58 -10.27
CA PRO A 166 4.51 9.56 -9.87
C PRO A 166 4.38 10.54 -8.70
N PHE A 167 3.92 11.74 -9.04
CA PHE A 167 3.57 12.78 -8.08
C PHE A 167 2.33 12.30 -7.31
N GLN A 168 2.51 11.70 -6.13
CA GLN A 168 1.42 11.49 -5.19
C GLN A 168 1.11 12.81 -4.47
N ARG A 169 -0.17 13.13 -4.42
CA ARG A 169 -0.79 14.02 -3.45
C ARG A 169 -1.93 13.27 -2.79
#